data_AF-A0A833RMB4-F1
#
_entry.id   AF-A0A833RMB4-F1
#
_cell.length_a   1.000
_cell.length_b   1.000
_cell.length_c   1.000
_cell.angle_alpha   90.00
_cell.angle_beta   90.00
_cell.angle_gamma   90.00
#
_symmetry.space_group_name_H-M   'P 1'
#
loop_
_entity.id
_entity.type
_entity.pdbx_description
1 polymer ?
#
loop_
_entity_poly.entity_id
_entity_poly.type
_entity_poly.pdbx_seq_one_letter_code
_entity_poly.pdbx_strand_id
1 'polypeptide(L)' 'MVKNVTKILDISWKFGVTAASNESDNMGKSFLHLKLNLEENGKTRNVFVEMTISEFYKFLHDLEKAKCNLDLLV' A
#
# COMPACT_ATOMS: atom_id res chain seq x y z
N MET A 1 4.01 -9.70 27.81
CA MET A 1 4.51 -10.10 26.47
C MET A 1 4.71 -8.83 25.66
N VAL A 2 5.94 -8.50 25.28
CA VAL A 2 6.18 -7.39 24.34
C VAL A 2 5.65 -7.87 22.98
N LYS A 3 4.62 -7.20 22.44
CA LYS A 3 4.20 -7.44 21.05
C LYS A 3 5.38 -7.10 20.17
N ASN A 4 5.91 -8.05 19.40
CA ASN A 4 6.91 -7.74 18.39
C ASN A 4 6.25 -6.83 17.36
N VAL A 5 6.68 -5.57 17.34
CA VAL A 5 6.19 -4.57 16.40
C VAL A 5 6.97 -4.76 15.10
N THR A 6 6.27 -5.10 14.02
CA THR A 6 6.85 -5.09 12.68
C THR A 6 7.16 -3.65 12.28
N LYS A 7 8.41 -3.38 11.92
CA LYS A 7 8.83 -2.05 11.48
C LYS A 7 8.76 -1.96 9.97
N ILE A 8 8.27 -0.85 9.46
CA ILE A 8 8.37 -0.52 8.03
C ILE A 8 9.73 0.15 7.84
N LEU A 9 10.62 -0.48 7.08
CA LEU A 9 11.96 0.03 6.77
C LEU A 9 11.96 0.89 5.51
N ASP A 10 11.19 0.52 4.49
CA ASP A 10 11.12 1.20 3.21
C ASP A 10 9.75 1.01 2.54
N ILE A 11 9.36 1.98 1.72
CA ILE A 11 8.14 1.97 0.92
C ILE A 11 8.49 2.42 -0.49
N SER A 12 8.15 1.60 -1.48
CA SER A 12 8.24 1.96 -2.89
C SER A 12 6.92 1.67 -3.59
N TRP A 13 6.62 2.44 -4.63
CA TRP A 13 5.38 2.30 -5.38
C TRP A 13 5.59 2.49 -6.88
N LYS A 14 4.72 1.87 -7.67
CA LYS A 14 4.65 2.02 -9.12
C LYS A 14 3.20 2.15 -9.56
N PHE A 15 2.90 3.23 -10.27
CA PHE A 15 1.61 3.43 -10.91
C PHE A 15 1.66 2.92 -12.36
N GLY A 16 0.63 2.18 -12.77
CA GLY A 16 0.52 1.62 -14.11
C GLY A 16 -0.85 1.89 -14.73
N VAL A 17 -0.86 2.09 -16.05
CA VAL A 17 -2.07 2.21 -16.85
C VAL A 17 -2.01 1.16 -17.95
N THR A 18 -3.03 0.31 -18.03
CA THR A 18 -3.13 -0.67 -19.11
C THR A 18 -3.84 -0.03 -20.30
N ALA A 19 -3.09 0.15 -21.40
CA ALA A 19 -3.66 0.53 -22.69
C ALA A 19 -4.04 -0.75 -23.47
N ALA A 20 -5.33 -1.06 -23.54
CA ALA A 20 -5.84 -2.17 -24.37
C ALA A 20 -6.39 -1.61 -25.69
N SER A 21 -5.95 -2.16 -26.83
CA SER A 21 -6.37 -1.74 -28.18
C SER A 21 -7.43 -2.64 -28.82
N ASN A 22 -7.79 -3.75 -28.19
CA ASN A 22 -8.87 -4.65 -28.59
C ASN A 22 -9.47 -5.27 -27.33
N GLU A 23 -10.78 -5.44 -27.31
CA GLU A 23 -11.62 -5.95 -26.20
C GLU A 23 -12.24 -4.88 -25.29
N SER A 24 -13.57 -4.88 -25.32
CA SER A 24 -14.48 -3.82 -24.86
C SER A 24 -14.62 -3.67 -23.34
N ASP A 25 -13.94 -4.47 -22.51
CA ASP A 25 -14.15 -4.49 -21.05
C ASP A 25 -12.94 -4.09 -20.19
N ASN A 26 -11.76 -3.89 -20.78
CA ASN A 26 -10.50 -3.64 -20.04
C ASN A 26 -9.71 -2.41 -20.50
N MET A 27 -10.35 -1.47 -21.21
CA MET A 27 -9.72 -0.19 -21.56
C MET A 27 -9.44 0.67 -20.30
N GLY A 28 -8.19 1.11 -20.14
CA GLY A 28 -7.84 2.21 -19.23
C GLY A 28 -7.78 1.86 -17.74
N LYS A 29 -7.69 0.57 -17.38
CA LYS A 29 -7.55 0.18 -15.96
C LYS A 29 -6.21 0.65 -15.42
N SER A 30 -6.29 1.57 -14.46
CA SER A 30 -5.15 2.08 -13.70
C SER A 30 -4.98 1.26 -12.43
N PHE A 31 -3.74 0.94 -12.09
CA PHE A 31 -3.38 0.17 -10.91
C PHE A 31 -2.16 0.78 -10.20
N LEU A 32 -2.04 0.49 -8.92
CA LEU A 32 -0.89 0.84 -8.09
C LEU A 32 -0.27 -0.44 -7.52
N HIS A 33 1.02 -0.62 -7.74
CA HIS A 33 1.84 -1.60 -7.04
C HIS A 33 2.55 -0.92 -5.87
N LEU A 34 2.31 -1.40 -4.67
CA LEU A 34 2.99 -0.99 -3.45
C LEU A 34 3.93 -2.11 -3.01
N LYS A 35 5.16 -1.76 -2.66
CA LYS A 35 6.14 -2.64 -2.03
C LYS A 35 6.52 -2.07 -0.67
N LEU A 36 6.30 -2.86 0.37
CA LEU A 36 6.72 -2.56 1.73
C LEU A 36 7.90 -3.45 2.11
N ASN A 37 8.99 -2.84 2.56
CA ASN A 37 10.08 -3.56 3.19
C ASN A 37 9.85 -3.55 4.70
N LEU A 38 9.69 -4.73 5.30
CA LEU A 38 9.34 -4.90 6.70
C LEU A 38 10.46 -5.61 7.44
N GLU A 39 10.76 -5.16 8.65
CA GLU A 39 11.62 -5.85 9.61
C GLU A 39 10.79 -6.51 10.69
N GLU A 40 10.99 -7.81 10.85
CA GLU A 40 10.31 -8.62 11.85
C GLU A 40 11.30 -9.62 12.43
N ASN A 41 11.61 -9.47 13.72
CA ASN A 41 12.53 -10.34 14.46
C ASN A 41 13.94 -10.39 13.83
N GLY A 42 14.46 -9.24 13.38
CA GLY A 42 15.78 -9.13 12.74
C GLY A 42 15.83 -9.69 11.32
N LYS A 43 14.70 -10.12 10.76
CA LYS A 43 14.58 -10.57 9.37
C LYS A 43 13.82 -9.55 8.55
N THR A 44 14.39 -9.22 7.39
CA THR A 44 13.73 -8.35 6.42
C THR A 44 12.87 -9.18 5.47
N ARG A 45 11.63 -8.74 5.23
CA ARG A 45 10.73 -9.31 4.21
C ARG A 45 10.11 -8.23 3.35
N ASN A 46 9.84 -8.55 2.09
CA ASN A 46 9.11 -7.67 1.18
C ASN A 46 7.64 -8.12 1.08
N VAL A 47 6.72 -7.18 1.22
CA VAL A 47 5.29 -7.36 0.96
C VAL A 47 4.92 -6.57 -0.27
N PHE A 48 4.26 -7.22 -1.24
CA PHE A 48 3.81 -6.60 -2.48
C PHE A 48 2.29 -6.60 -2.51
N VAL A 49 1.70 -5.46 -2.84
CA VAL A 49 0.25 -5.26 -2.91
C VAL A 49 -0.07 -4.57 -4.23
N GLU A 50 -1.02 -5.12 -4.98
CA GLU A 50 -1.65 -4.44 -6.11
C GLU A 50 -3.01 -3.90 -5.68
N MET A 51 -3.31 -2.67 -6.07
CA MET A 51 -4.59 -2.03 -5.78
C MET A 51 -5.10 -1.30 -7.02
N THR A 52 -6.42 -1.26 -7.16
CA THR A 52 -7.09 -0.28 -7.99
C THR A 52 -6.94 1.13 -7.39
N ILE A 53 -7.25 2.16 -8.18
CA ILE A 53 -7.16 3.55 -7.72
C ILE A 53 -8.15 3.87 -6.60
N SER A 54 -9.34 3.28 -6.64
CA SER A 54 -10.34 3.44 -5.56
C SER A 54 -9.86 2.82 -4.24
N GLU A 55 -9.28 1.62 -4.30
CA GLU A 55 -8.69 0.96 -3.13
C GLU A 55 -7.52 1.75 -2.55
N PHE A 56 -6.68 2.35 -3.40
CA PHE A 56 -5.61 3.23 -2.95
C PHE A 56 -6.13 4.45 -2.18
N TYR A 57 -7.14 5.16 -2.70
CA TYR A 57 -7.70 6.31 -1.98
C TYR A 57 -8.34 5.92 -0.65
N LYS A 58 -9.00 4.77 -0.59
CA LYS A 58 -9.50 4.22 0.67
C LYS A 58 -8.37 3.93 1.65
N PHE A 59 -7.31 3.28 1.18
CA PHE A 59 -6.12 2.99 2.00
C PHE A 59 -5.45 4.26 2.53
N LEU A 60 -5.31 5.29 1.68
CA LEU A 60 -4.76 6.59 2.08
C LEU A 60 -5.63 7.25 3.16
N HIS A 61 -6.95 7.25 2.98
CA HIS A 61 -7.87 7.78 3.97
C HIS A 61 -7.76 7.06 5.32
N ASP A 62 -7.62 5.74 5.31
CA ASP A 62 -7.43 4.95 6.53
C ASP A 62 -6.09 5.29 7.22
N LEU A 63 -5.02 5.57 6.46
CA LEU A 63 -3.73 6.03 6.99
C LEU A 63 -3.82 7.43 7.62
N GLU A 64 -4.52 8.36 6.98
CA GLU A 64 -4.76 9.71 7.51
C GLU A 64 -5.54 9.65 8.84
N LYS A 65 -6.57 8.80 8.89
CA LYS A 65 -7.34 8.56 10.11
C LYS A 65 -6.48 7.95 11.21
N ALA A 66 -5.63 6.97 10.88
CA ALA A 66 -4.71 6.37 11.84
C ALA A 66 -3.70 7.40 12.39
N LYS A 67 -3.19 8.29 11.52
CA LYS A 67 -2.32 9.40 11.95
C LYS A 67 -3.05 10.35 12.90
N CYS A 68 -4.25 10.79 12.54
CA CYS A 68 -5.06 11.67 13.39
C CYS A 68 -5.29 11.05 14.78
N ASN A 69 -5.65 9.77 14.84
CA ASN A 69 -5.83 9.06 16.11
C ASN A 69 -4.54 8.98 16.92
N LEU A 70 -3.39 8.81 16.27
CA LEU A 70 -2.09 8.79 16.96
C LEU A 70 -1.74 10.18 17.50
N ASP A 71 -1.96 11.23 16.72
CA ASP A 71 -1.70 12.62 17.10
C ASP A 71 -2.58 13.04 18.30
N LEU A 72 -3.79 12.49 18.43
CA LEU A 72 -4.66 12.72 19.60
C LEU A 72 -4.24 11.96 20.87
N LEU A 73 -3.37 10.95 20.74
CA LEU A 73 -2.85 10.16 21.86
C LEU A 73 -1.52 10.71 22.41
N VAL A 74 -0.92 11.69 21.73
CA VAL A 74 0.30 12.41 22.12
C VAL A 74 -0.07 13.71 22.84
#